data_AF-A0A8J2FPC7-F1
#
_entry.id   AF-A0A8J2FPC7-F1
#
_cell.length_a   1.000
_cell.length_b   1.000
_cell.length_c   1.000
_cell.angle_alpha   90.00
_cell.angle_beta   90.00
_cell.angle_gamma   90.00
#
_symmetry.space_group_name_H-M   'P 1'
#
loop_
_entity.id
_entity.type
_entity.pdbx_description
1 polymer ?
#
loop_
_entity_poly.entity_id
_entity_poly.type
_entity_poly.pdbx_seq_one_letter_code
_entity_poly.pdbx_strand_id
1 'polypeptide(L)' 'MPVEFLVRAADVNHGFGLYDPDGRLVAEVQAMPGYTNRLTYVFKKPGTYKVLCLEFCGVLIMPWPPPLPYRGGKR' A
#
# COMPACT_ATOMS: atom_id res chain seq x y z
N MET A 1 5.11 15.22 12.24
CA MET A 1 5.73 13.97 12.74
C MET A 1 5.94 13.05 11.55
N PRO A 2 7.12 12.43 11.38
CA PRO A 2 7.35 11.46 10.31
C PRO A 2 6.66 10.13 10.59
N VAL A 3 6.21 9.45 9.53
CA VAL A 3 5.65 8.09 9.56
C VAL A 3 6.46 7.22 8.62
N GLU A 4 6.95 6.08 9.10
CA GLU A 4 7.64 5.08 8.29
C GLU A 4 6.67 3.97 7.88
N PHE A 5 6.57 3.74 6.57
CA PHE A 5 5.87 2.62 5.96
C PHE A 5 6.89 1.52 5.64
N LEU A 6 6.65 0.32 6.17
CA LEU A 6 7.36 -0.90 5.79
C LEU A 6 6.54 -1.62 4.72
N VAL A 7 7.03 -1.61 3.49
CA VAL A 7 6.28 -2.05 2.32
C VAL A 7 6.92 -3.31 1.73
N ARG A 8 6.14 -4.38 1.63
CA ARG A 8 6.54 -5.67 1.05
C ARG A 8 5.35 -6.33 0.36
N ALA A 9 5.62 -7.20 -0.61
CA ALA A 9 4.59 -8.00 -1.28
C ALA A 9 4.75 -9.49 -0.94
N ALA A 10 3.65 -10.24 -1.09
CA ALA A 10 3.62 -11.69 -0.84
C ALA A 10 3.66 -12.52 -2.14
N ASP A 11 3.37 -11.90 -3.29
CA ASP A 11 3.14 -12.56 -4.58
C ASP A 11 4.05 -12.00 -5.68
N VAL A 12 3.66 -10.89 -6.31
CA VAL A 12 4.37 -10.19 -7.39
C VAL A 12 4.78 -8.80 -6.94
N ASN A 13 5.42 -8.03 -7.82
CA ASN A 13 5.71 -6.63 -7.53
C ASN A 13 4.43 -5.79 -7.58
N HIS A 14 4.30 -4.85 -6.65
CA HIS A 14 3.28 -3.80 -6.64
C HIS A 14 3.92 -2.42 -6.49
N GLY A 15 3.23 -1.39 -6.96
CA GLY A 15 3.62 0.01 -6.73
C GLY A 15 2.79 0.60 -5.60
N PHE A 16 3.39 0.90 -4.45
CA PHE A 16 2.71 1.64 -3.38
C PHE A 16 2.72 3.13 -3.71
N GLY A 17 1.58 3.71 -4.13
CA GLY A 17 1.43 5.14 -4.37
C GLY A 17 0.59 5.82 -3.30
N LEU A 18 1.13 6.85 -2.65
CA LEU A 18 0.44 7.66 -1.65
C LEU A 18 -0.08 8.96 -2.27
N TYR A 19 -1.39 9.13 -2.27
CA TYR A 19 -2.09 10.30 -2.78
C TYR A 19 -2.61 11.15 -1.64
N ASP A 20 -2.43 12.47 -1.78
CA ASP A 20 -2.91 13.44 -0.81
C ASP A 20 -4.41 13.76 -0.97
N PRO A 21 -5.01 14.54 -0.06
CA PRO A 21 -6.44 14.89 -0.13
C PRO A 21 -6.87 15.61 -1.41
N ASP A 22 -5.94 16.24 -2.14
CA ASP A 22 -6.23 16.91 -3.42
C ASP A 22 -6.03 15.96 -4.61
N GLY A 23 -5.71 14.69 -4.36
CA GLY A 23 -5.45 13.69 -5.38
C GLY A 23 -4.06 13.78 -6.01
N ARG A 24 -3.08 14.43 -5.37
CA ARG A 24 -1.70 14.46 -5.87
C ARG A 24 -0.89 13.29 -5.31
N LEU A 25 -0.11 12.63 -6.16
CA LEU A 25 0.89 11.66 -5.72
C LEU A 25 2.00 12.39 -4.96
N VAL A 26 2.23 12.01 -3.70
CA VAL A 26 3.19 12.68 -2.81
C VAL A 26 4.34 11.78 -2.37
N ALA A 27 4.19 10.46 -2.51
CA ALA A 27 5.25 9.50 -2.25
C ALA A 27 4.93 8.18 -2.97
N GLU A 28 5.97 7.47 -3.37
CA GLU A 28 5.85 6.14 -3.94
C GLU A 28 7.00 5.22 -3.53
N VAL A 29 6.75 3.92 -3.49
CA VAL A 29 7.78 2.89 -3.31
C VAL A 29 7.30 1.55 -3.86
N GLN A 30 8.20 0.66 -4.27
CA GLN A 30 7.81 -0.69 -4.68
C GLN A 30 7.52 -1.59 -3.47
N ALA A 31 6.50 -2.42 -3.57
CA ALA A 31 6.30 -3.58 -2.72
C ALA A 31 6.80 -4.81 -3.49
N MET A 32 7.85 -5.45 -2.99
CA MET A 32 8.50 -6.58 -3.68
C MET A 32 8.44 -7.85 -2.82
N PRO A 33 8.34 -9.04 -3.44
CA PRO A 33 8.54 -10.30 -2.74
C PRO A 33 9.96 -10.41 -2.19
N GLY A 34 10.10 -10.91 -0.96
CA GLY A 34 11.42 -11.15 -0.33
C GLY A 34 12.20 -9.91 0.10
N TYR A 35 11.69 -8.70 -0.15
CA TYR A 35 12.36 -7.45 0.24
C TYR A 35 11.38 -6.50 0.93
N THR A 36 11.81 -5.86 2.03
CA THR A 36 11.02 -4.84 2.72
C THR A 36 11.61 -3.46 2.43
N ASN A 37 10.88 -2.68 1.65
CA ASN A 37 11.20 -1.27 1.42
C ASN A 37 10.73 -0.41 2.59
N ARG A 38 11.46 0.68 2.84
CA ARG A 38 11.12 1.70 3.84
C ARG A 38 10.78 3.01 3.14
N LEU A 39 9.58 3.53 3.39
CA LEU A 39 9.17 4.85 2.93
C LEU A 39 8.84 5.73 4.13
N THR A 40 9.62 6.78 4.36
CA THR A 40 9.31 7.76 5.41
C THR A 40 8.64 8.98 4.81
N TYR A 41 7.46 9.34 5.31
CA TYR A 41 6.71 10.50 4.85
C TYR A 41 6.24 11.39 6.01
N VAL A 42 6.23 12.70 5.77
CA VAL A 42 5.72 13.70 6.72
C VAL A 42 4.43 14.28 6.17
N PHE A 43 3.32 14.02 6.87
CA PHE A 43 2.02 14.57 6.54
C PHE A 43 1.97 16.07 6.84
N LYS A 44 1.87 16.88 5.77
CA LYS A 44 1.86 18.36 5.85
C LYS A 44 0.46 18.96 5.97
N LYS A 45 -0.58 18.23 5.59
CA LYS A 45 -1.97 18.69 5.64
C LYS A 45 -2.88 17.62 6.24
N PRO A 46 -3.86 18.01 7.08
CA PRO A 46 -4.87 17.07 7.56
C PRO A 46 -5.81 16.68 6.41
N GLY A 47 -6.32 15.44 6.46
CA GLY A 47 -7.29 14.94 5.50
C GLY A 47 -7.11 13.45 5.18
N THR A 48 -7.87 12.96 4.21
CA THR A 48 -7.84 11.56 3.79
C THR A 48 -6.80 11.36 2.69
N TYR A 49 -5.82 10.51 2.96
CA TYR A 49 -4.83 10.08 1.98
C TYR A 49 -5.27 8.74 1.38
N LYS A 50 -5.09 8.56 0.07
CA LYS A 50 -5.42 7.32 -0.64
C LYS A 50 -4.15 6.57 -0.97
N VAL A 51 -4.18 5.24 -0.84
CA VAL A 51 -3.12 4.36 -1.33
C VAL A 51 -3.65 3.66 -2.57
N LEU A 52 -2.95 3.78 -3.69
CA LEU A 52 -3.31 3.16 -4.96
C LEU A 52 -2.12 2.37 -5.51
N CYS A 53 -2.41 1.30 -6.25
CA CYS A 53 -1.37 0.53 -6.93
C CYS A 53 -0.92 1.24 -8.22
N LEU A 54 0.38 1.44 -8.40
CA LEU A 54 0.99 2.11 -9.55
C LEU A 54 1.76 1.18 -10.49
N GLU A 55 1.74 -0.11 -10.22
CA GLU A 55 2.40 -1.13 -11.03
C GLU A 55 1.35 -2.10 -11.58
N PHE A 56 1.60 -2.66 -12.75
CA PHE A 56 0.74 -3.72 -13.26
C PHE A 56 0.99 -5.00 -12.44
N CYS A 57 0.00 -5.40 -11.64
CA CYS A 57 0.09 -6.54 -10.71
C CYS A 57 -0.81 -7.71 -11.11
N GLY A 58 -1.25 -7.73 -12.37
CA GLY A 58 -2.21 -8.70 -12.88
C GLY A 58 -3.67 -8.22 -12.81
N VAL A 59 -4.58 -9.14 -13.10
CA VAL A 59 -6.03 -8.90 -13.10
C VAL A 59 -6.59 -9.41 -11.78
N LEU A 60 -7.21 -8.54 -11.00
CA LEU A 60 -7.92 -8.92 -9.78
C LEU A 60 -9.12 -9.82 -10.16
N ILE A 61 -8.96 -11.13 -10.01
CA ILE A 61 -10.09 -12.05 -9.91
C ILE A 61 -10.40 -12.17 -8.42
N MET A 62 -11.16 -11.21 -7.89
CA MET A 62 -11.79 -11.39 -6.58
C MET A 62 -13.01 -12.28 -6.80
N PRO A 63 -13.02 -13.56 -6.38
CA PRO A 63 -14.26 -14.30 -6.31
C PRO A 63 -15.19 -13.56 -5.33
N TRP A 64 -16.33 -13.11 -5.82
CA TRP A 64 -17.39 -12.61 -4.96
C TRP A 64 -18.06 -13.79 -4.24
N PRO A 65 -18.32 -13.74 -2.93
CA PRO A 65 -18.13 -12.62 -1.99
C PRO A 65 -16.70 -12.51 -1.44
N PRO A 66 -16.27 -11.30 -0.97
CA PRO A 66 -14.93 -11.09 -0.45
C PRO A 66 -14.62 -12.02 0.73
N PRO A 67 -13.38 -12.52 0.86
CA PRO A 67 -12.99 -13.30 2.03
C PRO A 67 -13.23 -12.46 3.30
N LEU A 68 -13.79 -13.10 4.32
CA LEU A 68 -13.99 -12.51 5.65
C LEU A 68 -12.71 -11.82 6.12
N PRO A 69 -12.81 -10.69 6.87
CA PRO A 69 -11.62 -10.03 7.40
C PRO A 69 -10.77 -11.05 8.15
N TYR A 70 -9.51 -11.18 7.74
CA TYR A 70 -8.53 -12.07 8.35
C TYR A 70 -8.47 -11.79 9.86
N ARG A 71 -9.11 -12.64 10.65
CA ARG A 71 -9.04 -12.61 12.11
C ARG A 71 -7.75 -13.32 12.50
N GLY A 72 -6.66 -12.55 12.59
CA GLY A 72 -5.34 -13.05 12.98
C GLY A 72 -5.40 -13.88 14.25
N GLY A 73 -5.22 -15.19 14.10
CA GLY A 73 -4.96 -16.11 15.21
C GLY A 73 -3.48 -16.02 15.55
N LYS A 74 -3.17 -15.53 16.76
CA LYS A 74 -1.83 -15.70 17.34
C LYS A 74 -1.57 -17.20 17.48
N ARG A 75 -0.53 -17.68 16.82
CA ARG A 75 0.31 -18.78 17.31
C ARG A 75 1.75 -18.33 17.15
#